data_AF-A0A1A7KCV1-F1
#
_entry.id   AF-A0A1A7KCV1-F1
#
_cell.length_a   1.000
_cell.length_b   1.000
_cell.length_c   1.000
_cell.angle_alpha   90.00
_cell.angle_beta   90.00
_cell.angle_gamma   90.00
#
_symmetry.space_group_name_H-M   'P 1'
#
loop_
_entity.id
_entity.type
_entity.pdbx_description
1 polymer ?
#
loop_
_entity_poly.entity_id
_entity_poly.type
_entity_poly.pdbx_seq_one_letter_code
_entity_poly.pdbx_strand_id
1 'polypeptide(L)'
;MSKIGNHTAISELSTLLVLRHSNNSVGIVKGIEHNGNLIDVQPNHTNIHSVMRIDSVEDSFTDFYSDFYHQLKDPSEYSFFKVREFEARDTAIELQHYINCLSEVERQDLKAVEVSIEAVNAIRNKKTNEKETSVLKKGFSNGSVTSNSSSQYRYQIEDVPWDKIAEMGIDRETLEEIGALESLLRGYKTPMLIPTLFNDGEAVSQIDARLQLRIDDDGELIVKVHRVCKKVDFRKKFQGHKFTKEDRVNLLTSGNMGRVVDLIGAVTREKIPSLISLDRLTNELISLRMEFVRIPDVLCGVRLDFEQKQVLRDGKPLFVENMLSKKGTLFSAMVQFSADRQWVEFMFENKFRSSSFSEVHHSEREVPSHFRGVKLRQWQMDKLKAGETAYMKGLESRKGKTYQGYISFDKKVGRIVFSFKNPKKK
;
A
#
# COMPACT_ATOMS: atom_id res chain seq x y z
N MET A 1 -45.68 -15.78 8.57
CA MET A 1 -45.83 -14.38 9.06
C MET A 1 -44.89 -14.26 10.24
N SER A 2 -43.88 -13.41 10.35
CA SER A 2 -43.42 -12.23 9.63
C SER A 2 -41.90 -12.09 9.88
N LYS A 3 -41.18 -11.57 8.89
CA LYS A 3 -39.75 -11.21 8.92
C LYS A 3 -39.42 -10.24 10.05
N ILE A 4 -38.26 -10.41 10.70
CA ILE A 4 -37.35 -9.29 11.03
C ILE A 4 -35.93 -9.81 10.82
N GLY A 5 -35.29 -9.32 9.76
CA GLY A 5 -33.87 -9.55 9.49
C GLY A 5 -33.03 -8.54 10.26
N ASN A 6 -32.02 -9.03 11.00
CA ASN A 6 -30.94 -8.19 11.51
C ASN A 6 -29.80 -8.19 10.49
N HIS A 7 -29.86 -7.24 9.55
CA HIS A 7 -28.68 -6.74 8.87
C HIS A 7 -27.96 -5.81 9.83
N THR A 8 -26.86 -6.26 10.44
CA THR A 8 -25.90 -5.32 11.03
C THR A 8 -24.96 -4.89 9.91
N ALA A 9 -25.41 -3.93 9.10
CA ALA A 9 -24.51 -3.11 8.30
C ALA A 9 -23.56 -2.40 9.28
N ILE A 10 -22.25 -2.60 9.13
CA ILE A 10 -21.25 -1.76 9.80
C ILE A 10 -21.46 -0.37 9.20
N SER A 11 -21.93 0.58 10.00
CA SER A 11 -22.16 1.96 9.57
C SER A 11 -20.86 2.55 9.02
N GLU A 12 -20.82 2.93 7.75
CA GLU A 12 -19.69 3.61 7.11
C GLU A 12 -19.63 5.12 7.44
N LEU A 13 -20.46 5.60 8.37
CA LEU A 13 -20.55 7.00 8.73
C LEU A 13 -19.25 7.51 9.37
N SER A 14 -18.81 8.68 8.90
CA SER A 14 -17.66 9.42 9.43
C SER A 14 -18.13 10.59 10.32
N THR A 15 -17.24 11.13 11.13
CA THR A 15 -17.44 12.37 11.91
C THR A 15 -16.14 13.17 11.98
N LEU A 16 -16.18 14.35 12.59
CA LEU A 16 -15.03 15.22 12.81
C LEU A 16 -14.68 15.30 14.29
N LEU A 17 -13.40 15.14 14.59
CA LEU A 17 -12.82 15.61 15.83
C LEU A 17 -12.30 17.03 15.64
N VAL A 18 -12.30 17.80 16.72
CA VAL A 18 -11.72 19.14 16.75
C VAL A 18 -10.72 19.24 17.90
N LEU A 19 -9.57 19.84 17.62
CA LEU A 19 -8.61 20.33 18.60
C LEU A 19 -8.72 21.84 18.68
N ARG A 20 -9.02 22.37 19.86
CA ARG A 20 -9.04 23.81 20.15
C ARG A 20 -7.65 24.25 20.61
N HIS A 21 -7.03 25.19 19.90
CA HIS A 21 -5.67 25.63 20.22
C HIS A 21 -5.61 26.48 21.49
N SER A 22 -6.70 27.20 21.80
CA SER A 22 -6.81 28.09 22.96
C SER A 22 -6.58 27.39 24.31
N ASN A 23 -6.93 26.11 24.40
CA ASN A 23 -6.87 25.32 25.64
C ASN A 23 -6.37 23.88 25.43
N ASN A 24 -5.93 23.54 24.21
CA ASN A 24 -5.49 22.19 23.82
C ASN A 24 -6.53 21.09 24.10
N SER A 25 -7.83 21.42 24.05
CA SER A 25 -8.89 20.45 24.28
C SER A 25 -9.35 19.79 22.98
N VAL A 26 -9.59 18.48 23.03
CA VAL A 26 -10.12 17.68 21.94
C VAL A 26 -11.59 17.36 22.18
N GLY A 27 -12.42 17.62 21.18
CA GLY A 27 -13.86 17.37 21.19
C GLY A 27 -14.33 16.67 19.91
N ILE A 28 -15.58 16.24 19.92
CA ILE A 28 -16.26 15.67 18.75
C ILE A 28 -17.27 16.69 18.24
N VAL A 29 -17.18 17.04 16.96
CA VAL A 29 -17.99 18.10 16.36
C VAL A 29 -19.47 17.72 16.33
N LYS A 30 -20.31 18.66 16.76
CA LYS A 30 -21.77 18.57 16.68
C LYS A 30 -22.35 19.49 15.60
N GLY A 31 -21.72 20.64 15.36
CA GLY A 31 -22.13 21.58 14.33
C GLY A 31 -21.58 22.98 14.57
N ILE A 32 -22.19 23.98 13.95
CA ILE A 32 -21.83 25.39 14.05
C ILE A 32 -23.08 26.18 14.45
N GLU A 33 -22.95 27.13 15.38
CA GLU A 33 -24.01 28.07 15.73
C GLU A 33 -24.24 29.12 14.63
N HIS A 34 -25.40 29.78 14.64
CA HIS A 34 -25.72 30.86 13.69
C HIS A 34 -24.74 32.05 13.73
N ASN A 35 -23.97 32.19 14.81
CA ASN A 35 -22.94 33.22 14.99
C ASN A 35 -21.53 32.78 14.48
N GLY A 36 -21.41 31.58 13.93
CA GLY A 36 -20.16 31.00 13.41
C GLY A 36 -19.28 30.32 14.47
N ASN A 37 -19.75 30.14 15.70
CA ASN A 37 -19.01 29.43 16.75
C ASN A 37 -19.18 27.91 16.63
N LEU A 38 -18.09 27.18 16.87
CA LEU A 38 -18.09 25.72 16.84
C LEU A 38 -18.77 25.12 18.09
N ILE A 39 -19.67 24.16 17.85
CA ILE A 39 -20.28 23.31 18.87
C ILE A 39 -19.64 21.93 18.82
N ASP A 40 -19.07 21.49 19.93
CA ASP A 40 -18.50 20.16 20.13
C ASP A 40 -18.93 19.56 21.47
N VAL A 41 -18.75 18.24 21.60
CA VAL A 41 -18.99 17.51 22.85
C VAL A 41 -17.69 16.86 23.31
N GLN A 42 -17.46 16.85 24.63
CA GLN A 42 -16.31 16.13 25.17
C GLN A 42 -16.50 14.62 25.02
N PRO A 43 -15.42 13.87 24.75
CA PRO A 43 -15.49 12.43 24.50
C PRO A 43 -15.91 11.59 25.74
N ASN A 44 -15.95 12.20 26.92
CA ASN A 44 -16.36 11.55 28.16
C ASN A 44 -17.88 11.63 28.43
N HIS A 45 -18.65 12.39 27.66
CA HIS A 45 -20.10 12.50 27.85
C HIS A 45 -20.89 11.38 27.12
N THR A 46 -21.92 10.89 27.80
CA THR A 46 -22.75 9.74 27.37
C THR A 46 -23.70 10.04 26.19
N ASN A 47 -23.80 11.29 25.72
CA ASN A 47 -24.75 11.74 24.69
C ASN A 47 -24.10 11.90 23.30
N ILE A 48 -23.61 10.78 22.74
CA ILE A 48 -22.99 10.72 21.41
C ILE A 48 -24.06 10.74 20.29
N HIS A 49 -25.33 10.53 20.61
CA HIS A 49 -26.45 10.56 19.65
C HIS A 49 -26.70 11.93 18.99
N SER A 50 -25.97 12.98 19.39
CA SER A 50 -26.06 14.32 18.80
C SER A 50 -24.81 14.75 18.04
N VAL A 51 -23.89 13.83 17.76
CA VAL A 51 -22.66 14.09 16.99
C VAL A 51 -22.97 14.23 15.50
N MET A 52 -22.22 15.10 14.83
CA MET A 52 -22.33 15.32 13.40
C MET A 52 -21.90 14.08 12.61
N ARG A 53 -22.74 13.63 11.67
CA ARG A 53 -22.49 12.45 10.84
C ARG A 53 -22.28 12.86 9.39
N ILE A 54 -21.27 12.27 8.77
CA ILE A 54 -20.87 12.52 7.39
C ILE A 54 -20.96 11.20 6.65
N ASP A 55 -21.74 11.18 5.58
CA ASP A 55 -21.96 9.99 4.77
C ASP A 55 -20.69 9.54 4.02
N SER A 56 -20.60 8.25 3.69
CA SER A 56 -19.43 7.63 3.05
C SER A 56 -19.40 7.78 1.53
N VAL A 57 -20.42 8.40 0.93
CA VAL A 57 -20.48 8.64 -0.53
C VAL A 57 -19.29 9.50 -0.96
N GLU A 58 -18.63 9.10 -2.05
CA GLU A 58 -17.27 9.49 -2.48
C GLU A 58 -17.05 11.00 -2.71
N ASP A 59 -18.11 11.82 -2.64
CA ASP A 59 -18.07 13.27 -2.84
C ASP A 59 -18.68 14.09 -1.69
N SER A 60 -19.32 13.45 -0.70
CA SER A 60 -20.09 14.11 0.36
C SER A 60 -19.21 14.91 1.33
N PHE A 61 -18.00 14.43 1.62
CA PHE A 61 -17.12 15.03 2.62
C PHE A 61 -16.49 16.36 2.17
N THR A 62 -16.08 16.47 0.90
CA THR A 62 -15.32 17.64 0.41
C THR A 62 -16.19 18.89 0.36
N ASP A 63 -17.42 18.75 -0.14
CA ASP A 63 -18.39 19.84 -0.18
C ASP A 63 -18.82 20.22 1.25
N PHE A 64 -19.14 19.20 2.05
CA PHE A 64 -19.49 19.38 3.45
C PHE A 64 -18.40 20.13 4.24
N TYR A 65 -17.15 19.65 4.21
CA TYR A 65 -16.07 20.21 5.02
C TYR A 65 -15.70 21.62 4.57
N SER A 66 -15.72 21.89 3.26
CA SER A 66 -15.47 23.24 2.72
C SER A 66 -16.54 24.22 3.23
N ASP A 67 -17.82 23.87 3.11
CA ASP A 67 -18.92 24.73 3.56
C ASP A 67 -18.92 24.88 5.09
N PHE A 68 -18.63 23.81 5.84
CA PHE A 68 -18.47 23.82 7.28
C PHE A 68 -17.32 24.75 7.71
N TYR A 69 -16.14 24.62 7.10
CA TYR A 69 -14.96 25.40 7.46
C TYR A 69 -15.18 26.90 7.19
N HIS A 70 -15.85 27.26 6.08
CA HIS A 70 -16.16 28.65 5.74
C HIS A 70 -17.28 29.27 6.59
N GLN A 71 -18.09 28.47 7.30
CA GLN A 71 -19.08 28.96 8.25
C GLN A 71 -18.48 29.31 9.62
N LEU A 72 -17.24 28.89 9.91
CA LEU A 72 -16.57 29.21 11.17
C LEU A 72 -16.12 30.68 11.18
N LYS A 73 -16.34 31.33 12.32
CA LYS A 73 -15.91 32.72 12.53
C LYS A 73 -14.38 32.84 12.58
N ASP A 74 -13.73 31.97 13.34
CA ASP A 74 -12.28 31.95 13.57
C ASP A 74 -11.72 30.52 13.32
N PRO A 75 -11.67 30.06 12.06
CA PRO A 75 -11.32 28.67 11.75
C PRO A 75 -9.88 28.29 12.11
N SER A 76 -8.96 29.25 12.18
CA SER A 76 -7.55 29.02 12.53
C SER A 76 -7.32 28.63 13.99
N GLU A 77 -8.32 28.84 14.87
CA GLU A 77 -8.27 28.40 16.28
C GLU A 77 -8.52 26.89 16.43
N TYR A 78 -8.83 26.21 15.33
CA TYR A 78 -9.25 24.82 15.32
C TYR A 78 -8.42 24.00 14.34
N SER A 79 -8.06 22.79 14.76
CA SER A 79 -7.61 21.72 13.87
C SER A 79 -8.65 20.61 13.83
N PHE A 80 -8.99 20.14 12.63
CA PHE A 80 -10.02 19.11 12.45
C PHE A 80 -9.44 17.80 11.96
N PHE A 81 -10.02 16.69 12.41
CA PHE A 81 -9.58 15.33 12.06
C PHE A 81 -10.79 14.49 11.66
N LYS A 82 -10.74 13.88 10.47
CA LYS A 82 -11.79 12.96 10.00
C LYS A 82 -11.58 11.58 10.61
N VAL A 83 -12.61 11.05 11.26
CA VAL A 83 -12.59 9.72 11.88
C VAL A 83 -13.89 8.97 11.57
N ARG A 84 -13.91 7.65 11.76
CA ARG A 84 -15.14 6.87 11.67
C ARG A 84 -15.99 7.13 12.92
N GLU A 85 -17.31 7.20 12.77
CA GLU A 85 -18.22 7.54 13.88
C GLU A 85 -18.02 6.60 15.08
N PHE A 86 -17.87 5.30 14.83
CA PHE A 86 -17.71 4.31 15.90
C PHE A 86 -16.36 4.37 16.62
N GLU A 87 -15.34 5.00 16.03
CA GLU A 87 -13.98 5.15 16.60
C GLU A 87 -13.81 6.52 17.26
N ALA A 88 -14.69 7.48 16.98
CA ALA A 88 -14.53 8.89 17.32
C ALA A 88 -14.26 9.14 18.80
N ARG A 89 -14.93 8.40 19.68
CA ARG A 89 -14.77 8.55 21.14
C ARG A 89 -13.36 8.16 21.58
N ASP A 90 -12.93 6.97 21.22
CA ASP A 90 -11.65 6.42 21.68
C ASP A 90 -10.49 7.21 21.05
N THR A 91 -10.60 7.54 19.76
CA THR A 91 -9.62 8.40 19.08
C THR A 91 -9.54 9.80 19.70
N ALA A 92 -10.65 10.40 20.14
CA ALA A 92 -10.62 11.70 20.81
C ALA A 92 -9.94 11.65 22.19
N ILE A 93 -10.14 10.56 22.96
CA ILE A 93 -9.46 10.36 24.25
C ILE A 93 -7.96 10.16 24.04
N GLU A 94 -7.58 9.32 23.09
CA GLU A 94 -6.18 9.06 22.74
C GLU A 94 -5.49 10.32 22.21
N LEU A 95 -6.16 11.07 21.33
CA LEU A 95 -5.66 12.34 20.83
C LEU A 95 -5.50 13.36 21.97
N GLN A 96 -6.44 13.46 22.90
CA GLN A 96 -6.30 14.34 24.07
C GLN A 96 -5.09 13.95 24.92
N HIS A 97 -4.88 12.66 25.19
CA HIS A 97 -3.71 12.17 25.93
C HIS A 97 -2.41 12.47 25.18
N TYR A 98 -2.42 12.30 23.86
CA TYR A 98 -1.29 12.63 23.00
C TYR A 98 -0.95 14.11 23.08
N ILE A 99 -1.93 15.01 22.87
CA ILE A 99 -1.77 16.47 22.97
C ILE A 99 -1.20 16.90 24.32
N ASN A 100 -1.68 16.31 25.41
CA ASN A 100 -1.21 16.63 26.77
C ASN A 100 0.26 16.23 27.01
N CYS A 101 0.81 15.33 26.18
CA CYS A 101 2.16 14.78 26.31
C CYS A 101 3.13 15.26 25.20
N LEU A 102 2.69 16.17 24.30
CA LEU A 102 3.43 16.54 23.09
C LEU A 102 4.71 17.35 23.31
N SER A 103 5.80 16.95 22.64
CA SER A 103 6.97 17.81 22.36
C SER A 103 6.78 18.67 21.10
N GLU A 104 7.61 19.71 20.92
CA GLU A 104 7.54 20.63 19.77
C GLU A 104 7.73 19.94 18.41
N VAL A 105 8.46 18.83 18.38
CA VAL A 105 8.73 18.04 17.17
C VAL A 105 7.52 17.17 16.80
N GLU A 106 6.86 16.55 17.78
CA GLU A 106 5.69 15.69 17.57
C GLU A 106 4.44 16.48 17.17
N ARG A 107 4.42 17.80 17.40
CA ARG A 107 3.40 18.71 16.86
C ARG A 107 3.40 18.78 15.33
N GLN A 108 4.53 18.50 14.65
CA GLN A 108 4.58 18.47 13.18
C GLN A 108 3.93 17.21 12.59
N ASP A 109 4.01 16.07 13.28
CA ASP A 109 3.38 14.82 12.84
C ASP A 109 1.85 14.91 12.89
N LEU A 110 1.30 15.71 13.82
CA LEU A 110 -0.13 15.94 13.93
C LEU A 110 -0.71 16.73 12.74
N LYS A 111 0.08 17.65 12.15
CA LYS A 111 -0.33 18.40 10.95
C LYS A 111 -0.51 17.52 9.72
N ALA A 112 0.16 16.37 9.66
CA ALA A 112 0.05 15.44 8.53
C ALA A 112 -1.29 14.66 8.51
N VAL A 113 -2.00 14.61 9.64
CA VAL A 113 -3.30 13.93 9.78
C VAL A 113 -4.47 14.90 9.93
N GLU A 114 -4.19 16.20 10.00
CA GLU A 114 -5.17 17.28 10.02
C GLU A 114 -5.85 17.43 8.65
N VAL A 115 -7.15 17.75 8.64
CA VAL A 115 -7.90 18.01 7.41
C VAL A 115 -7.55 19.41 6.89
N SER A 116 -6.64 19.47 5.91
CA SER A 116 -6.26 20.72 5.23
C SER A 116 -7.39 21.27 4.36
N ILE A 117 -7.78 22.52 4.63
CA ILE A 117 -8.77 23.24 3.83
C ILE A 117 -8.26 23.53 2.42
N GLU A 118 -6.95 23.74 2.24
CA GLU A 118 -6.33 23.97 0.95
C GLU A 118 -6.45 22.74 0.05
N ALA A 119 -6.20 21.55 0.62
CA ALA A 119 -6.38 20.28 -0.09
C ALA A 119 -7.85 20.04 -0.45
N VAL A 120 -8.78 20.32 0.47
CA VAL A 120 -10.22 20.18 0.23
C VAL A 120 -10.72 21.14 -0.87
N ASN A 121 -10.33 22.41 -0.81
CA ASN A 121 -10.73 23.41 -1.80
C ASN A 121 -10.09 23.15 -3.17
N ALA A 122 -8.86 22.61 -3.24
CA ALA A 122 -8.25 22.19 -4.51
C ALA A 122 -9.03 21.05 -5.17
N ILE A 123 -9.52 20.09 -4.40
CA ILE A 123 -10.37 19.00 -4.90
C ILE A 123 -11.74 19.55 -5.35
N ARG A 124 -12.34 20.46 -4.57
CA ARG A 124 -13.62 21.12 -4.91
C ARG A 124 -13.53 21.94 -6.20
N ASN A 125 -12.50 22.77 -6.36
CA ASN A 125 -12.33 23.66 -7.51
C ASN A 125 -11.99 22.90 -8.82
N LYS A 126 -11.29 21.76 -8.75
CA LYS A 126 -11.12 20.87 -9.91
C LYS A 126 -12.46 20.39 -10.48
N LYS A 127 -13.43 20.07 -9.61
CA LYS A 127 -14.78 19.63 -10.01
C LYS A 127 -15.61 20.75 -10.67
N THR A 128 -15.43 22.01 -10.26
CA THR A 128 -16.18 23.15 -10.83
C THR A 128 -15.71 23.46 -12.26
N ASN A 129 -14.40 23.37 -12.52
CA ASN A 129 -13.82 23.58 -13.85
C ASN A 129 -14.20 22.49 -14.89
N GLU A 130 -14.46 21.26 -14.43
CA GLU A 130 -14.97 20.16 -15.28
C GLU A 130 -16.47 20.35 -15.65
N LYS A 131 -17.25 21.07 -14.83
CA LYS A 131 -18.66 21.37 -15.13
C LYS A 131 -18.81 22.55 -16.10
N GLU A 132 -17.96 23.57 -16.05
CA GLU A 132 -18.08 24.76 -16.91
C GLU A 132 -17.61 24.53 -18.37
N THR A 133 -16.69 23.60 -18.60
CA THR A 133 -16.24 23.21 -19.95
C THR A 133 -17.27 22.34 -20.72
N SER A 134 -18.37 21.95 -20.07
CA SER A 134 -19.40 21.07 -20.63
C SER A 134 -20.65 21.76 -21.20
N VAL A 135 -20.75 23.10 -21.12
CA VAL A 135 -21.96 23.86 -21.53
C VAL A 135 -21.86 24.45 -22.96
N LEU A 136 -20.66 24.54 -23.54
CA LEU A 136 -20.42 25.14 -24.87
C LEU A 136 -19.90 24.12 -25.89
N LYS A 137 -20.59 22.99 -26.07
CA LYS A 137 -20.52 22.13 -27.28
C LYS A 137 -21.57 21.00 -27.21
N LYS A 138 -22.85 21.36 -27.21
CA LYS A 138 -23.93 20.44 -27.56
C LYS A 138 -24.60 20.92 -28.85
N GLY A 139 -24.03 20.48 -29.96
CA GLY A 139 -24.62 20.56 -31.29
C GLY A 139 -24.24 19.30 -32.07
N PHE A 140 -25.21 18.39 -32.15
CA PHE A 140 -25.35 17.26 -33.09
C PHE A 140 -24.63 15.90 -32.86
N SER A 141 -25.53 14.90 -32.75
CA SER A 141 -25.49 13.50 -33.23
C SER A 141 -24.67 12.41 -32.53
N ASN A 142 -25.43 11.56 -31.82
CA ASN A 142 -25.46 10.08 -31.77
C ASN A 142 -24.15 9.27 -31.78
N GLY A 143 -23.91 8.59 -30.66
CA GLY A 143 -23.05 7.40 -30.57
C GLY A 143 -22.65 7.11 -29.13
N SER A 144 -23.09 5.96 -28.61
CA SER A 144 -22.75 5.42 -27.29
C SER A 144 -21.27 5.59 -26.93
N VAL A 145 -20.95 6.31 -25.86
CA VAL A 145 -19.61 6.28 -25.24
C VAL A 145 -19.74 6.24 -23.72
N THR A 146 -19.21 5.15 -23.19
CA THR A 146 -18.84 4.84 -21.81
C THR A 146 -18.27 6.04 -21.06
N SER A 147 -18.78 6.24 -19.84
CA SER A 147 -18.31 7.22 -18.87
C SER A 147 -16.83 6.98 -18.51
N ASN A 148 -15.99 7.98 -18.77
CA ASN A 148 -14.56 8.04 -18.45
C ASN A 148 -14.29 7.90 -16.94
N SER A 149 -13.51 6.88 -16.58
CA SER A 149 -12.88 6.65 -15.28
C SER A 149 -11.39 7.01 -15.31
N SER A 150 -11.06 8.29 -15.49
CA SER A 150 -9.69 8.75 -15.73
C SER A 150 -8.82 8.98 -14.48
N SER A 151 -9.17 8.43 -13.30
CA SER A 151 -8.34 8.53 -12.08
C SER A 151 -7.56 7.25 -11.74
N GLN A 152 -7.73 6.16 -12.50
CA GLN A 152 -7.14 4.85 -12.15
C GLN A 152 -5.97 4.40 -13.05
N TYR A 153 -5.81 5.00 -14.24
CA TYR A 153 -4.84 4.58 -15.24
C TYR A 153 -3.70 5.60 -15.41
N ARG A 154 -2.49 5.09 -15.70
CA ARG A 154 -1.29 5.90 -15.95
C ARG A 154 -1.26 6.43 -17.38
N TYR A 155 -1.78 5.66 -18.32
CA TYR A 155 -1.85 6.00 -19.74
C TYR A 155 -3.32 5.99 -20.19
N GLN A 156 -3.70 6.93 -21.04
CA GLN A 156 -5.02 6.90 -21.66
C GLN A 156 -5.05 5.87 -22.77
N ILE A 157 -6.22 5.32 -23.05
CA ILE A 157 -6.38 4.26 -24.04
C ILE A 157 -6.17 4.78 -25.47
N GLU A 158 -6.45 6.05 -25.68
CA GLU A 158 -6.27 6.77 -26.94
C GLU A 158 -4.79 6.99 -27.27
N ASP A 159 -3.92 7.06 -26.25
CA ASP A 159 -2.49 7.29 -26.42
C ASP A 159 -1.72 5.99 -26.73
N VAL A 160 -2.35 4.83 -26.58
CA VAL A 160 -1.70 3.53 -26.79
C VAL A 160 -1.33 3.40 -28.27
N PRO A 161 -0.08 3.00 -28.60
CA PRO A 161 0.37 2.86 -29.99
C PRO A 161 -0.19 1.58 -30.63
N TRP A 162 -1.49 1.59 -30.93
CA TRP A 162 -2.24 0.43 -31.43
C TRP A 162 -1.67 -0.15 -32.70
N ASP A 163 -1.15 0.69 -33.61
CA ASP A 163 -0.48 0.25 -34.84
C ASP A 163 0.72 -0.65 -34.53
N LYS A 164 1.50 -0.33 -33.49
CA LYS A 164 2.66 -1.14 -33.07
C LYS A 164 2.25 -2.42 -32.37
N ILE A 165 1.15 -2.43 -31.65
CA ILE A 165 0.59 -3.65 -31.06
C ILE A 165 0.04 -4.56 -32.17
N ALA A 166 -0.60 -4.00 -33.19
CA ALA A 166 -1.10 -4.73 -34.36
C ALA A 166 0.03 -5.35 -35.19
N GLU A 167 1.16 -4.65 -35.39
CA GLU A 167 2.38 -5.22 -36.01
C GLU A 167 2.88 -6.47 -35.27
N MET A 168 2.61 -6.59 -33.97
CA MET A 168 2.94 -7.75 -33.14
C MET A 168 1.88 -8.88 -33.21
N GLY A 169 0.85 -8.74 -34.04
CA GLY A 169 -0.24 -9.70 -34.20
C GLY A 169 -1.24 -9.68 -33.04
N ILE A 170 -1.36 -8.57 -32.34
CA ILE A 170 -2.23 -8.41 -31.16
C ILE A 170 -3.16 -7.22 -31.42
N ASP A 171 -4.45 -7.38 -31.14
CA ASP A 171 -5.42 -6.29 -31.17
C ASP A 171 -5.92 -5.96 -29.76
N ARG A 172 -6.74 -4.91 -29.69
CA ARG A 172 -7.30 -4.40 -28.44
C ARG A 172 -8.22 -5.43 -27.80
N GLU A 173 -9.11 -6.01 -28.58
CA GLU A 173 -10.10 -6.98 -28.14
C GLU A 173 -9.42 -8.18 -27.48
N THR A 174 -8.34 -8.68 -28.08
CA THR A 174 -7.52 -9.76 -27.52
C THR A 174 -6.94 -9.37 -26.17
N LEU A 175 -6.39 -8.15 -26.02
CA LEU A 175 -5.82 -7.67 -24.75
C LEU A 175 -6.88 -7.49 -23.66
N GLU A 176 -8.10 -7.08 -24.03
CA GLU A 176 -9.23 -6.97 -23.11
C GLU A 176 -9.71 -8.36 -22.66
N GLU A 177 -9.92 -9.28 -23.60
CA GLU A 177 -10.43 -10.63 -23.35
C GLU A 177 -9.52 -11.42 -22.40
N ILE A 178 -8.20 -11.32 -22.58
CA ILE A 178 -7.23 -12.01 -21.71
C ILE A 178 -6.91 -11.23 -20.42
N GLY A 179 -7.52 -10.06 -20.21
CA GLY A 179 -7.30 -9.23 -19.01
C GLY A 179 -5.90 -8.58 -18.95
N ALA A 180 -5.25 -8.38 -20.09
CA ALA A 180 -3.94 -7.73 -20.19
C ALA A 180 -4.02 -6.21 -20.21
N LEU A 181 -5.08 -5.65 -20.82
CA LEU A 181 -5.18 -4.21 -21.10
C LEU A 181 -5.09 -3.36 -19.83
N GLU A 182 -5.78 -3.76 -18.77
CA GLU A 182 -5.80 -3.01 -17.50
C GLU A 182 -4.38 -2.85 -16.92
N SER A 183 -3.57 -3.91 -16.99
CA SER A 183 -2.20 -3.87 -16.49
C SER A 183 -1.34 -2.92 -17.32
N LEU A 184 -1.50 -2.93 -18.64
CA LEU A 184 -0.78 -2.04 -19.56
C LEU A 184 -1.11 -0.57 -19.30
N LEU A 185 -2.39 -0.22 -19.19
CA LEU A 185 -2.83 1.16 -18.94
C LEU A 185 -2.38 1.68 -17.57
N ARG A 186 -2.22 0.81 -16.58
CA ARG A 186 -1.58 1.14 -15.28
C ARG A 186 -0.05 1.24 -15.36
N GLY A 187 0.55 0.87 -16.49
CA GLY A 187 1.99 0.86 -16.74
C GLY A 187 2.72 -0.37 -16.19
N TYR A 188 2.00 -1.41 -15.81
CA TYR A 188 2.56 -2.69 -15.42
C TYR A 188 2.82 -3.59 -16.63
N LYS A 189 3.71 -4.57 -16.45
CA LYS A 189 3.84 -5.67 -17.40
C LYS A 189 2.56 -6.52 -17.41
N THR A 190 2.22 -7.08 -18.57
CA THR A 190 1.11 -8.04 -18.69
C THR A 190 1.27 -9.19 -17.67
N PRO A 191 0.20 -9.64 -17.00
CA PRO A 191 0.32 -10.68 -15.97
C PRO A 191 0.62 -12.09 -16.51
N MET A 192 0.54 -12.29 -17.82
CA MET A 192 0.87 -13.52 -18.53
C MET A 192 1.78 -13.26 -19.74
N LEU A 193 2.32 -14.36 -20.27
CA LEU A 193 2.99 -14.38 -21.56
C LEU A 193 1.95 -14.28 -22.68
N ILE A 194 2.23 -13.42 -23.65
CA ILE A 194 1.42 -13.22 -24.84
C ILE A 194 2.26 -13.65 -26.04
N PRO A 195 1.74 -14.54 -26.90
CA PRO A 195 2.40 -14.87 -28.16
C PRO A 195 2.43 -13.60 -29.04
N THR A 196 3.63 -13.18 -29.39
CA THR A 196 3.93 -11.89 -30.02
C THR A 196 4.71 -12.16 -31.29
N LEU A 197 4.26 -11.61 -32.43
CA LEU A 197 5.06 -11.61 -33.65
C LEU A 197 6.28 -10.71 -33.46
N PHE A 198 7.46 -11.27 -33.69
CA PHE A 198 8.72 -10.58 -33.58
C PHE A 198 9.48 -10.65 -34.89
N ASN A 199 9.78 -9.48 -35.45
CA ASN A 199 10.61 -9.34 -36.63
C ASN A 199 12.04 -8.98 -36.19
N ASP A 200 12.99 -9.87 -36.47
CA ASP A 200 14.42 -9.64 -36.20
C ASP A 200 15.16 -8.99 -37.38
N GLY A 201 14.45 -8.63 -38.46
CA GLY A 201 14.98 -8.08 -39.69
C GLY A 201 15.19 -9.12 -40.79
N GLU A 202 15.28 -10.41 -40.45
CA GLU A 202 15.45 -11.51 -41.42
C GLU A 202 14.17 -12.34 -41.55
N ALA A 203 13.47 -12.62 -40.44
CA ALA A 203 12.23 -13.37 -40.42
C ALA A 203 11.25 -12.91 -39.35
N VAL A 204 9.96 -13.11 -39.62
CA VAL A 204 8.91 -12.96 -38.61
C VAL A 204 8.76 -14.29 -37.88
N SER A 205 9.01 -14.29 -36.58
CA SER A 205 8.85 -15.45 -35.70
C SER A 205 7.89 -15.12 -34.56
N GLN A 206 7.14 -16.12 -34.10
CA GLN A 206 6.26 -15.96 -32.95
C GLN A 206 7.04 -16.31 -31.68
N ILE A 207 7.06 -15.39 -30.72
CA ILE A 207 7.73 -15.55 -29.43
C ILE A 207 6.75 -15.32 -28.29
N ASP A 208 6.97 -15.98 -27.15
CA ASP A 208 6.27 -15.64 -25.92
C ASP A 208 6.98 -14.46 -25.23
N ALA A 209 6.20 -13.43 -24.88
CA ALA A 209 6.71 -12.24 -24.22
C ALA A 209 5.70 -11.65 -23.23
N ARG A 210 6.19 -10.84 -22.29
CA ARG A 210 5.35 -9.89 -21.55
C ARG A 210 5.44 -8.52 -22.22
N LEU A 211 4.34 -7.79 -22.25
CA LEU A 211 4.30 -6.44 -22.81
C LEU A 211 4.23 -5.41 -21.69
N GLN A 212 4.78 -4.21 -21.90
CA GLN A 212 4.66 -3.09 -20.96
C GLN A 212 4.64 -1.77 -21.73
N LEU A 213 3.73 -0.86 -21.37
CA LEU A 213 3.74 0.52 -21.86
C LEU A 213 4.74 1.37 -21.08
N ARG A 214 5.60 2.10 -21.80
CA ARG A 214 6.59 3.02 -21.22
C ARG A 214 6.74 4.27 -22.07
N ILE A 215 7.05 5.38 -21.41
CA ILE A 215 7.54 6.58 -22.07
C ILE A 215 9.05 6.38 -22.30
N ASP A 216 9.50 6.59 -23.54
CA ASP A 216 10.91 6.54 -23.90
C ASP A 216 11.64 7.87 -23.62
N ASP A 217 12.90 7.98 -24.05
CA ASP A 217 13.72 9.18 -23.83
C ASP A 217 13.22 10.39 -24.65
N ASP A 218 12.46 10.15 -25.72
CA ASP A 218 11.87 11.18 -26.58
C ASP A 218 10.48 11.66 -26.07
N GLY A 219 9.94 10.99 -25.04
CA GLY A 219 8.64 11.31 -24.46
C GLY A 219 7.48 10.54 -25.08
N GLU A 220 7.74 9.61 -25.99
CA GLU A 220 6.73 8.86 -26.73
C GLU A 220 6.31 7.60 -25.99
N LEU A 221 5.01 7.28 -26.05
CA LEU A 221 4.47 6.06 -25.44
C LEU A 221 4.75 4.85 -26.34
N ILE A 222 5.66 3.99 -25.90
CA ILE A 222 6.08 2.79 -26.61
C ILE A 222 5.63 1.50 -25.91
N VAL A 223 5.51 0.43 -26.69
CA VAL A 223 5.29 -0.93 -26.19
C VAL A 223 6.63 -1.66 -26.08
N LYS A 224 7.07 -1.90 -24.85
CA LYS A 224 8.26 -2.68 -24.55
C LYS A 224 7.95 -4.17 -24.51
N VAL A 225 8.68 -4.94 -25.33
CA VAL A 225 8.56 -6.41 -25.41
C VAL A 225 9.62 -7.07 -24.53
N HIS A 226 9.18 -7.77 -23.48
CA HIS A 226 10.02 -8.52 -22.55
C HIS A 226 10.01 -10.00 -22.90
N ARG A 227 11.06 -10.47 -23.59
CA ARG A 227 11.13 -11.84 -24.14
C ARG A 227 11.49 -12.87 -23.10
N VAL A 228 10.99 -14.09 -23.28
CA VAL A 228 11.39 -15.23 -22.43
C VAL A 228 12.83 -15.64 -22.72
N CYS A 229 13.66 -15.54 -21.68
CA CYS A 229 15.01 -16.08 -21.64
C CYS A 229 14.98 -17.51 -21.07
N LYS A 230 15.77 -18.43 -21.66
CA LYS A 230 15.85 -19.81 -21.17
C LYS A 230 16.30 -19.90 -19.70
N LYS A 231 17.24 -19.04 -19.30
CA LYS A 231 17.72 -18.89 -17.93
C LYS A 231 18.49 -17.59 -17.77
N VAL A 232 18.58 -17.11 -16.54
CA VAL A 232 19.50 -16.01 -16.19
C VAL A 232 20.94 -16.52 -16.24
N ASP A 233 21.82 -15.80 -16.93
CA ASP A 233 23.26 -16.07 -16.87
C ASP A 233 23.96 -15.20 -15.82
N PHE A 234 23.97 -15.69 -14.57
CA PHE A 234 24.61 -15.02 -13.44
C PHE A 234 26.15 -14.91 -13.54
N ARG A 235 26.79 -15.47 -14.58
CA ARG A 235 28.23 -15.27 -14.83
C ARG A 235 28.50 -13.88 -15.38
N LYS A 236 27.53 -13.29 -16.09
CA LYS A 236 27.60 -11.92 -16.60
C LYS A 236 27.31 -10.93 -15.47
N LYS A 237 28.00 -9.79 -15.51
CA LYS A 237 27.65 -8.66 -14.63
C LYS A 237 26.34 -8.05 -15.09
N PHE A 238 25.46 -7.73 -14.15
CA PHE A 238 24.22 -7.00 -14.42
C PHE A 238 24.40 -5.55 -13.99
N GLN A 239 24.48 -4.63 -14.96
CA GLN A 239 24.76 -3.21 -14.71
C GLN A 239 25.96 -3.01 -13.76
N GLY A 240 27.05 -3.75 -14.01
CA GLY A 240 28.27 -3.72 -13.19
C GLY A 240 28.27 -4.61 -11.94
N HIS A 241 27.11 -5.05 -11.45
CA HIS A 241 27.00 -5.93 -10.28
C HIS A 241 27.35 -7.38 -10.60
N LYS A 242 28.11 -8.03 -9.71
CA LYS A 242 28.45 -9.45 -9.77
C LYS A 242 27.67 -10.18 -8.67
N PHE A 243 26.79 -11.09 -9.07
CA PHE A 243 25.91 -11.79 -8.13
C PHE A 243 26.64 -12.74 -7.19
N THR A 244 26.37 -12.59 -5.90
CA THR A 244 26.82 -13.53 -4.86
C THR A 244 26.06 -14.85 -4.96
N LYS A 245 26.43 -15.86 -4.16
CA LYS A 245 25.64 -17.09 -4.07
C LYS A 245 24.26 -16.82 -3.46
N GLU A 246 24.21 -15.99 -2.42
CA GLU A 246 22.96 -15.58 -1.76
C GLU A 246 22.03 -14.82 -2.70
N ASP A 247 22.54 -13.86 -3.47
CA ASP A 247 21.74 -13.11 -4.43
C ASP A 247 21.03 -14.06 -5.42
N ARG A 248 21.79 -15.05 -5.93
CA ARG A 248 21.28 -16.06 -6.87
C ARG A 248 20.19 -16.91 -6.25
N VAL A 249 20.41 -17.39 -5.03
CA VAL A 249 19.42 -18.16 -4.29
C VAL A 249 18.16 -17.32 -4.11
N ASN A 250 18.26 -16.10 -3.58
CA ASN A 250 17.11 -15.25 -3.34
C ASN A 250 16.34 -14.92 -4.62
N LEU A 251 17.02 -14.59 -5.73
CA LEU A 251 16.38 -14.30 -7.01
C LEU A 251 15.64 -15.53 -7.57
N LEU A 252 16.22 -16.72 -7.46
CA LEU A 252 15.59 -17.96 -7.94
C LEU A 252 14.47 -18.47 -7.02
N THR A 253 14.58 -18.24 -5.70
CA THR A 253 13.61 -18.74 -4.70
C THR A 253 12.51 -17.76 -4.35
N SER A 254 12.71 -16.46 -4.46
CA SER A 254 11.68 -15.46 -4.13
C SER A 254 11.31 -14.58 -5.32
N GLY A 255 12.16 -14.52 -6.35
CA GLY A 255 12.05 -13.53 -7.42
C GLY A 255 12.66 -12.18 -7.04
N ASN A 256 13.14 -11.99 -5.81
CA ASN A 256 13.69 -10.72 -5.34
C ASN A 256 15.07 -10.95 -4.72
N MET A 257 16.02 -10.04 -4.93
CA MET A 257 17.39 -10.23 -4.45
C MET A 257 17.54 -10.13 -2.93
N GLY A 258 16.64 -9.41 -2.25
CA GLY A 258 16.66 -9.30 -0.79
C GLY A 258 17.44 -8.13 -0.21
N ARG A 259 18.05 -7.29 -1.05
CA ARG A 259 18.88 -6.17 -0.60
C ARG A 259 19.06 -5.11 -1.68
N VAL A 260 19.42 -3.91 -1.26
CA VAL A 260 19.89 -2.83 -2.14
C VAL A 260 21.32 -3.10 -2.62
N VAL A 261 21.62 -2.72 -3.86
CA VAL A 261 22.96 -2.74 -4.42
C VAL A 261 23.20 -1.53 -5.31
N ASP A 262 24.45 -1.09 -5.39
CA ASP A 262 24.85 -0.04 -6.33
C ASP A 262 25.02 -0.62 -7.73
N LEU A 263 24.22 -0.13 -8.68
CA LEU A 263 24.32 -0.44 -10.10
C LEU A 263 24.97 0.70 -10.87
N ILE A 264 25.71 0.37 -11.91
CA ILE A 264 26.38 1.35 -12.77
C ILE A 264 25.38 1.86 -13.80
N GLY A 265 25.07 3.15 -13.75
CA GLY A 265 24.22 3.82 -14.75
C GLY A 265 24.80 3.69 -16.15
N ALA A 266 23.94 3.38 -17.13
CA ALA A 266 24.38 3.18 -18.52
C ALA A 266 24.97 4.45 -19.13
N VAL A 267 24.38 5.62 -18.82
CA VAL A 267 24.78 6.93 -19.35
C VAL A 267 25.84 7.58 -18.46
N THR A 268 25.53 7.80 -17.18
CA THR A 268 26.39 8.60 -16.28
C THR A 268 27.58 7.83 -15.71
N ARG A 269 27.59 6.48 -15.81
CA ARG A 269 28.54 5.58 -15.13
C ARG A 269 28.60 5.70 -13.60
N GLU A 270 27.68 6.44 -13.01
CA GLU A 270 27.57 6.60 -11.57
C GLU A 270 26.99 5.36 -10.90
N LYS A 271 27.25 5.25 -9.60
CA LYS A 271 26.66 4.21 -8.75
C LYS A 271 25.26 4.64 -8.30
N ILE A 272 24.27 3.85 -8.67
CA ILE A 272 22.86 4.12 -8.44
C ILE A 272 22.31 3.03 -7.51
N PRO A 273 21.93 3.35 -6.26
CA PRO A 273 21.37 2.38 -5.34
C PRO A 273 20.03 1.87 -5.88
N SER A 274 19.93 0.54 -6.03
CA SER A 274 18.83 -0.11 -6.71
C SER A 274 18.46 -1.45 -6.08
N LEU A 275 17.19 -1.82 -6.19
CA LEU A 275 16.70 -3.18 -5.95
C LEU A 275 16.73 -3.98 -7.26
N ILE A 276 16.90 -5.29 -7.14
CA ILE A 276 16.86 -6.21 -8.28
C ILE A 276 15.82 -7.29 -8.03
N SER A 277 14.98 -7.54 -9.02
CA SER A 277 14.05 -8.67 -9.08
C SER A 277 14.25 -9.47 -10.37
N LEU A 278 13.80 -10.71 -10.34
CA LEU A 278 13.72 -11.62 -11.47
C LEU A 278 12.25 -11.74 -11.89
N ASP A 279 11.95 -11.33 -13.12
CA ASP A 279 10.66 -11.63 -13.73
C ASP A 279 10.59 -13.14 -13.99
N ARG A 280 9.75 -13.82 -13.20
CA ARG A 280 9.69 -15.29 -13.19
C ARG A 280 9.09 -15.90 -14.44
N LEU A 281 8.39 -15.11 -15.26
CA LEU A 281 7.82 -15.58 -16.52
C LEU A 281 8.84 -15.48 -17.65
N THR A 282 9.68 -14.46 -17.63
CA THR A 282 10.62 -14.16 -18.73
C THR A 282 12.07 -14.47 -18.38
N ASN A 283 12.39 -14.81 -17.13
CA ASN A 283 13.75 -14.89 -16.59
C ASN A 283 14.59 -13.62 -16.83
N GLU A 284 13.95 -12.47 -16.95
CA GLU A 284 14.62 -11.18 -17.10
C GLU A 284 14.95 -10.57 -15.72
N LEU A 285 16.17 -10.06 -15.57
CA LEU A 285 16.55 -9.28 -14.40
C LEU A 285 16.07 -7.83 -14.56
N ILE A 286 15.34 -7.33 -13.57
CA ILE A 286 14.78 -6.00 -13.51
C ILE A 286 15.43 -5.24 -12.36
N SER A 287 15.91 -4.01 -12.63
CA SER A 287 16.33 -3.08 -11.58
C SER A 287 15.33 -1.95 -11.38
N LEU A 288 15.18 -1.53 -10.13
CA LEU A 288 14.44 -0.32 -9.76
C LEU A 288 15.32 0.54 -8.84
N ARG A 289 15.48 1.81 -9.19
CA ARG A 289 16.26 2.77 -8.39
C ARG A 289 15.54 3.08 -7.09
N MET A 290 16.29 3.29 -6.01
CA MET A 290 15.74 3.58 -4.68
C MET A 290 14.86 4.84 -4.64
N GLU A 291 15.11 5.82 -5.50
CA GLU A 291 14.30 7.03 -5.63
C GLU A 291 12.85 6.75 -6.05
N PHE A 292 12.59 5.62 -6.71
CA PHE A 292 11.26 5.21 -7.18
C PHE A 292 10.61 4.13 -6.29
N VAL A 293 11.31 3.64 -5.26
CA VAL A 293 10.73 2.69 -4.30
C VAL A 293 9.72 3.41 -3.41
N ARG A 294 8.47 2.95 -3.44
CA ARG A 294 7.35 3.46 -2.63
C ARG A 294 6.75 2.30 -1.84
N ILE A 295 6.79 2.39 -0.51
CA ILE A 295 6.20 1.39 0.39
C ILE A 295 4.84 1.93 0.86
N PRO A 296 3.75 1.14 0.78
CA PRO A 296 2.45 1.61 1.24
C PRO A 296 2.42 1.82 2.75
N ASP A 297 1.60 2.77 3.20
CA ASP A 297 1.35 3.00 4.63
C ASP A 297 0.51 1.89 5.25
N VAL A 298 -0.40 1.31 4.46
CA VAL A 298 -1.30 0.23 4.86
C VAL A 298 -1.18 -0.92 3.86
N LEU A 299 -0.91 -2.11 4.38
CA LEU A 299 -0.88 -3.34 3.62
C LEU A 299 -2.02 -4.26 4.10
N CYS A 300 -3.02 -4.46 3.25
CA CYS A 300 -4.18 -5.32 3.55
C CYS A 300 -4.80 -5.04 4.95
N GLY A 301 -5.03 -3.77 5.28
CA GLY A 301 -5.64 -3.36 6.55
C GLY A 301 -4.66 -3.26 7.74
N VAL A 302 -3.39 -3.60 7.57
CA VAL A 302 -2.35 -3.44 8.60
C VAL A 302 -1.54 -2.19 8.30
N ARG A 303 -1.50 -1.22 9.22
CA ARG A 303 -0.63 -0.05 9.13
C ARG A 303 0.81 -0.46 9.42
N LEU A 304 1.71 -0.20 8.47
CA LEU A 304 3.14 -0.47 8.64
C LEU A 304 3.79 0.68 9.41
N ASP A 305 4.61 0.35 10.40
CA ASP A 305 5.41 1.34 11.10
C ASP A 305 6.67 1.74 10.31
N PHE A 306 7.42 2.72 10.81
CA PHE A 306 8.62 3.22 10.13
C PHE A 306 9.68 2.11 9.93
N GLU A 307 9.91 1.27 10.95
CA GLU A 307 10.89 0.18 10.87
C GLU A 307 10.49 -0.87 9.83
N GLN A 308 9.22 -1.27 9.82
CA GLN A 308 8.65 -2.21 8.85
C GLN A 308 8.74 -1.67 7.42
N LYS A 309 8.44 -0.39 7.22
CA LYS A 309 8.62 0.27 5.92
C LYS A 309 10.07 0.28 5.49
N GLN A 310 10.99 0.54 6.41
CA GLN A 310 12.41 0.55 6.12
C GLN A 310 12.92 -0.85 5.73
N VAL A 311 12.50 -1.91 6.44
CA VAL A 311 12.82 -3.31 6.08
C VAL A 311 12.42 -3.60 4.63
N LEU A 312 11.18 -3.25 4.24
CA LEU A 312 10.71 -3.45 2.87
C LEU A 312 11.43 -2.57 1.85
N ARG A 313 11.73 -1.32 2.21
CA ARG A 313 12.48 -0.37 1.37
C ARG A 313 13.90 -0.86 1.12
N ASP A 314 14.53 -1.48 2.11
CA ASP A 314 15.85 -2.11 2.00
C ASP A 314 15.81 -3.41 1.15
N GLY A 315 14.63 -3.81 0.67
CA GLY A 315 14.42 -5.01 -0.13
C GLY A 315 14.33 -6.29 0.70
N LYS A 316 14.34 -6.19 2.03
CA LYS A 316 14.33 -7.33 2.93
C LYS A 316 12.92 -7.91 3.09
N PRO A 317 12.80 -9.21 3.36
CA PRO A 317 11.53 -9.84 3.66
C PRO A 317 11.00 -9.40 5.04
N LEU A 318 9.70 -9.15 5.15
CA LEU A 318 9.02 -8.74 6.38
C LEU A 318 7.85 -9.69 6.69
N PHE A 319 7.76 -10.19 7.92
CA PHE A 319 6.57 -10.90 8.38
C PHE A 319 5.49 -9.91 8.84
N VAL A 320 4.30 -10.00 8.25
CA VAL A 320 3.15 -9.16 8.64
C VAL A 320 2.02 -10.06 9.13
N GLU A 321 1.46 -9.71 10.29
CA GLU A 321 0.38 -10.44 10.93
C GLU A 321 -0.96 -9.70 10.80
N ASN A 322 -2.07 -10.43 10.92
CA ASN A 322 -3.42 -9.89 10.96
C ASN A 322 -3.82 -9.07 9.70
N MET A 323 -3.28 -9.43 8.54
CA MET A 323 -3.72 -8.87 7.26
C MET A 323 -5.12 -9.37 6.90
N LEU A 324 -5.93 -8.49 6.33
CA LEU A 324 -7.30 -8.77 5.91
C LEU A 324 -7.35 -9.20 4.44
N SER A 325 -7.91 -10.38 4.18
CA SER A 325 -8.14 -10.86 2.82
C SER A 325 -9.34 -10.16 2.17
N LYS A 326 -9.47 -10.24 0.85
CA LYS A 326 -10.66 -9.77 0.12
C LYS A 326 -11.97 -10.43 0.62
N LYS A 327 -11.88 -11.59 1.27
CA LYS A 327 -13.02 -12.32 1.85
C LYS A 327 -13.29 -11.96 3.33
N GLY A 328 -12.58 -10.97 3.87
CA GLY A 328 -12.72 -10.53 5.26
C GLY A 328 -12.04 -11.44 6.30
N THR A 329 -11.22 -12.41 5.87
CA THR A 329 -10.50 -13.31 6.79
C THR A 329 -9.12 -12.78 7.13
N LEU A 330 -8.71 -12.92 8.39
CA LEU A 330 -7.36 -12.56 8.83
C LEU A 330 -6.34 -13.65 8.46
N PHE A 331 -5.19 -13.23 7.95
CA PHE A 331 -4.06 -14.09 7.65
C PHE A 331 -2.74 -13.37 7.97
N SER A 332 -1.67 -14.14 8.07
CA SER A 332 -0.31 -13.63 8.24
C SER A 332 0.56 -14.19 7.13
N ALA A 333 1.50 -13.41 6.62
CA ALA A 333 2.40 -13.85 5.57
C ALA A 333 3.72 -13.09 5.61
N MET A 334 4.75 -13.73 5.04
CA MET A 334 5.98 -13.06 4.67
C MET A 334 5.72 -12.24 3.41
N VAL A 335 6.17 -11.00 3.38
CA VAL A 335 6.03 -10.08 2.25
C VAL A 335 7.38 -9.44 1.91
N GLN A 336 7.56 -9.00 0.68
CA GLN A 336 8.80 -8.37 0.22
C GLN A 336 8.52 -7.41 -0.94
N PHE A 337 9.26 -6.30 -1.04
CA PHE A 337 9.14 -5.42 -2.19
C PHE A 337 9.74 -6.06 -3.46
N SER A 338 9.00 -5.99 -4.57
CA SER A 338 9.42 -6.48 -5.88
C SER A 338 9.72 -5.33 -6.82
N ALA A 339 10.93 -5.28 -7.37
CA ALA A 339 11.31 -4.31 -8.38
C ALA A 339 10.58 -4.55 -9.72
N ASP A 340 10.19 -5.80 -10.02
CA ASP A 340 9.41 -6.14 -11.23
C ASP A 340 7.99 -5.58 -11.15
N ARG A 341 7.31 -5.81 -10.02
CA ARG A 341 5.94 -5.30 -9.79
C ARG A 341 5.89 -3.86 -9.28
N GLN A 342 7.01 -3.33 -8.80
CA GLN A 342 7.11 -2.05 -8.10
C GLN A 342 6.13 -1.96 -6.91
N TRP A 343 5.87 -3.10 -6.27
CA TRP A 343 4.92 -3.24 -5.17
C TRP A 343 5.35 -4.34 -4.20
N VAL A 344 4.74 -4.35 -3.02
CA VAL A 344 4.94 -5.41 -2.02
C VAL A 344 4.24 -6.69 -2.45
N GLU A 345 5.01 -7.77 -2.59
CA GLU A 345 4.53 -9.11 -2.94
C GLU A 345 4.47 -10.03 -1.73
N PHE A 346 3.52 -10.96 -1.77
CA PHE A 346 3.39 -12.02 -0.78
C PHE A 346 4.28 -13.21 -1.14
N MET A 347 5.13 -13.62 -0.20
CA MET A 347 5.93 -14.82 -0.29
C MET A 347 5.16 -15.99 0.31
N PHE A 348 4.35 -16.66 -0.51
CA PHE A 348 3.70 -17.90 -0.11
C PHE A 348 4.63 -19.09 -0.36
N GLU A 349 5.00 -19.82 0.70
CA GLU A 349 5.90 -20.98 0.68
C GLU A 349 5.46 -22.10 -0.31
N ASN A 350 4.19 -22.11 -0.73
CA ASN A 350 3.59 -23.19 -1.51
C ASN A 350 3.88 -23.22 -3.01
N LYS A 351 4.72 -22.33 -3.56
CA LYS A 351 5.15 -22.42 -4.98
C LYS A 351 6.52 -23.09 -5.21
N PHE A 352 7.14 -23.66 -4.16
CA PHE A 352 8.52 -24.20 -4.25
C PHE A 352 8.65 -25.69 -3.95
N ARG A 353 7.57 -26.47 -4.02
CA ARG A 353 7.62 -27.94 -3.95
C ARG A 353 7.79 -28.60 -5.33
N SER A 354 8.61 -28.03 -6.20
CA SER A 354 9.07 -28.74 -7.39
C SER A 354 10.59 -28.60 -7.54
N SER A 355 11.25 -29.76 -7.46
CA SER A 355 12.64 -30.08 -7.84
C SER A 355 13.79 -29.42 -7.04
N SER A 356 14.33 -30.22 -6.12
CA SER A 356 15.78 -30.44 -5.95
C SER A 356 16.65 -29.41 -5.23
N PHE A 357 16.11 -28.58 -4.32
CA PHE A 357 16.94 -27.75 -3.42
C PHE A 357 16.37 -27.69 -1.99
N SER A 358 16.03 -28.85 -1.42
CA SER A 358 15.49 -28.99 -0.06
C SER A 358 16.55 -28.84 1.04
N GLU A 359 17.80 -28.57 0.68
CA GLU A 359 18.86 -28.28 1.61
C GLU A 359 19.58 -27.02 1.14
N VAL A 360 20.17 -26.32 2.08
CA VAL A 360 21.05 -25.17 1.91
C VAL A 360 20.36 -23.80 2.10
N HIS A 361 20.68 -23.23 3.28
CA HIS A 361 20.44 -21.88 3.80
C HIS A 361 19.09 -21.65 4.50
N HIS A 362 19.00 -22.17 5.74
CA HIS A 362 18.42 -21.37 6.82
C HIS A 362 19.23 -20.07 6.93
N SER A 363 18.91 -19.06 6.12
CA SER A 363 19.27 -17.69 6.48
C SER A 363 18.76 -17.47 7.89
N GLU A 364 19.59 -16.89 8.76
CA GLU A 364 19.21 -16.58 10.14
C GLU A 364 17.97 -15.69 10.08
N ARG A 365 16.78 -16.30 10.24
CA ARG A 365 15.52 -15.58 10.20
C ARG A 365 15.55 -14.60 11.36
N GLU A 366 15.56 -13.31 11.06
CA GLU A 366 15.58 -12.27 12.07
C GLU A 366 14.29 -12.33 12.90
N VAL A 367 14.42 -12.05 14.20
CA VAL A 367 13.26 -11.96 15.09
C VAL A 367 12.40 -10.78 14.64
N PRO A 368 11.09 -10.97 14.36
CA PRO A 368 10.20 -9.88 14.00
C PRO A 368 10.19 -8.79 15.08
N SER A 369 10.18 -7.52 14.69
CA SER A 369 10.09 -6.40 15.63
C SER A 369 8.70 -6.24 16.26
N HIS A 370 7.70 -6.97 15.75
CA HIS A 370 6.31 -6.92 16.21
C HIS A 370 5.78 -8.32 16.47
N PHE A 371 4.86 -8.40 17.42
CA PHE A 371 4.05 -9.59 17.66
C PHE A 371 2.60 -9.21 17.90
N ARG A 372 1.69 -9.72 17.07
CA ARG A 372 0.24 -9.44 17.12
C ARG A 372 -0.10 -7.95 17.19
N GLY A 373 0.57 -7.14 16.38
CA GLY A 373 0.37 -5.69 16.30
C GLY A 373 1.05 -4.88 17.40
N VAL A 374 1.72 -5.52 18.36
CA VAL A 374 2.45 -4.83 19.44
C VAL A 374 3.94 -4.86 19.14
N LYS A 375 4.58 -3.68 19.19
CA LYS A 375 6.04 -3.53 19.01
C LYS A 375 6.80 -4.16 20.17
N LEU A 376 7.81 -4.96 19.84
CA LEU A 376 8.69 -5.58 20.81
C LEU A 376 9.73 -4.59 21.31
N ARG A 377 10.02 -4.65 22.61
CA ARG A 377 11.13 -3.94 23.23
C ARG A 377 12.45 -4.62 22.87
N GLN A 378 13.54 -3.84 22.85
CA GLN A 378 14.87 -4.35 22.52
C GLN A 378 15.25 -5.60 23.33
N TRP A 379 15.08 -5.56 24.66
CA TRP A 379 15.39 -6.72 25.51
C TRP A 379 14.54 -7.97 25.21
N GLN A 380 13.32 -7.81 24.68
CA GLN A 380 12.49 -8.94 24.26
C GLN A 380 13.07 -9.55 22.98
N MET A 381 13.45 -8.72 22.02
CA MET A 381 14.10 -9.19 20.78
C MET A 381 15.42 -9.89 21.07
N ASP A 382 16.25 -9.36 21.97
CA ASP A 382 17.54 -9.96 22.34
C ASP A 382 17.35 -11.35 22.97
N LYS A 383 16.37 -11.50 23.87
CA LYS A 383 16.00 -12.82 24.42
C LYS A 383 15.54 -13.80 23.34
N LEU A 384 14.69 -13.35 22.42
CA LEU A 384 14.20 -14.20 21.34
C LEU A 384 15.33 -14.63 20.39
N LYS A 385 16.28 -13.74 20.08
CA LYS A 385 17.48 -14.05 19.28
C LYS A 385 18.35 -15.12 19.96
N ALA A 386 18.51 -15.01 21.28
CA ALA A 386 19.19 -15.98 22.13
C ALA A 386 18.43 -17.32 22.29
N GLY A 387 17.22 -17.46 21.74
CA GLY A 387 16.40 -18.67 21.90
C GLY A 387 15.73 -18.78 23.27
N GLU A 388 15.65 -17.67 24.01
CA GLU A 388 14.96 -17.58 25.28
C GLU A 388 13.51 -17.11 25.11
N THR A 389 12.76 -17.18 26.22
CA THR A 389 11.41 -16.63 26.31
C THR A 389 11.44 -15.20 26.83
N ALA A 390 10.69 -14.33 26.17
CA ALA A 390 10.45 -12.97 26.65
C ALA A 390 9.02 -12.84 27.17
N TYR A 391 8.82 -12.08 28.24
CA TYR A 391 7.48 -11.80 28.76
C TYR A 391 6.89 -10.57 28.06
N MET A 392 5.58 -10.59 27.77
CA MET A 392 4.89 -9.56 27.01
C MET A 392 3.50 -9.26 27.60
N LYS A 393 3.15 -7.97 27.65
CA LYS A 393 1.86 -7.43 28.10
C LYS A 393 1.26 -6.56 27.00
N GLY A 394 -0.04 -6.27 27.10
CA GLY A 394 -0.74 -5.38 26.16
C GLY A 394 -1.15 -6.06 24.85
N LEU A 395 -1.23 -7.40 24.83
CA LEU A 395 -1.76 -8.12 23.67
C LEU A 395 -3.28 -8.08 23.70
N GLU A 396 -3.93 -7.90 22.57
CA GLU A 396 -5.39 -7.89 22.51
C GLU A 396 -5.96 -9.16 21.88
N SER A 397 -7.05 -9.65 22.46
CA SER A 397 -7.80 -10.78 21.92
C SER A 397 -8.77 -10.30 20.85
N ARG A 398 -9.28 -11.22 20.02
CA ARG A 398 -10.33 -10.90 19.03
C ARG A 398 -11.59 -10.25 19.63
N LYS A 399 -11.79 -10.32 20.95
CA LYS A 399 -12.91 -9.70 21.67
C LYS A 399 -12.52 -8.38 22.36
N GLY A 400 -11.39 -7.78 22.00
CA GLY A 400 -10.87 -6.54 22.61
C GLY A 400 -10.33 -6.69 24.03
N LYS A 401 -10.31 -7.90 24.61
CA LYS A 401 -9.74 -8.11 25.96
C LYS A 401 -8.21 -8.18 25.88
N THR A 402 -7.55 -7.38 26.71
CA THR A 402 -6.10 -7.42 26.87
C THR A 402 -5.65 -8.67 27.62
N TYR A 403 -4.56 -9.29 27.21
CA TYR A 403 -3.90 -10.41 27.88
C TYR A 403 -2.37 -10.28 27.81
N GLN A 404 -1.70 -11.18 28.53
CA GLN A 404 -0.25 -11.18 28.72
C GLN A 404 0.27 -12.62 28.77
N GLY A 405 1.56 -12.80 28.52
CA GLY A 405 2.18 -14.11 28.54
C GLY A 405 3.63 -14.08 28.08
N TYR A 406 4.12 -15.23 27.64
CA TYR A 406 5.49 -15.45 27.22
C TYR A 406 5.55 -15.72 25.72
N ILE A 407 6.57 -15.19 25.08
CA ILE A 407 6.84 -15.39 23.66
C ILE A 407 8.21 -16.05 23.47
N SER A 408 8.32 -16.91 22.45
CA SER A 408 9.56 -17.56 22.01
C SER A 408 9.65 -17.55 20.49
N PHE A 409 10.85 -17.48 19.92
CA PHE A 409 11.02 -17.46 18.47
C PHE A 409 11.34 -18.84 17.93
N ASP A 410 10.45 -19.36 17.08
CA ASP A 410 10.69 -20.61 16.35
C ASP A 410 11.54 -20.29 15.11
N LYS A 411 12.85 -20.57 15.21
CA LYS A 411 13.82 -20.34 14.11
C LYS A 411 13.53 -21.17 12.86
N LYS A 412 12.88 -22.34 12.99
CA LYS A 412 12.56 -23.20 11.84
C LYS A 412 11.43 -22.61 11.02
N VAL A 413 10.39 -22.11 11.70
CA VAL A 413 9.20 -21.55 11.07
C VAL A 413 9.31 -20.03 10.87
N GLY A 414 10.28 -19.37 11.51
CA GLY A 414 10.50 -17.92 11.41
C GLY A 414 9.39 -17.08 12.04
N ARG A 415 8.76 -17.59 13.10
CA ARG A 415 7.63 -16.91 13.75
C ARG A 415 7.75 -16.91 15.26
N ILE A 416 7.14 -15.91 15.89
CA ILE A 416 7.00 -15.84 17.33
C ILE A 416 5.83 -16.73 17.76
N VAL A 417 6.06 -17.56 18.77
CA VAL A 417 5.07 -18.45 19.41
C VAL A 417 4.73 -17.89 20.79
N PHE A 418 3.45 -17.93 21.16
CA PHE A 418 2.96 -17.41 22.44
C PHE A 418 2.50 -18.55 23.37
N SER A 419 2.75 -18.37 24.66
CA SER A 419 2.26 -19.24 25.75
C SER A 419 1.80 -18.41 26.95
N PHE A 420 0.66 -18.75 27.54
CA PHE A 420 0.20 -18.13 28.79
C PHE A 420 1.08 -18.51 30.00
N LYS A 421 1.73 -19.68 29.96
CA LYS A 421 2.63 -20.16 31.02
C LYS A 421 4.07 -20.07 30.55
N ASN A 422 5.00 -19.80 31.47
CA ASN A 422 6.42 -19.82 31.13
C ASN A 422 6.81 -21.27 30.79
N PRO A 423 7.18 -21.60 29.54
CA PRO A 423 7.47 -22.98 29.16
C PRO A 423 8.75 -23.54 29.85
N LYS A 424 9.57 -22.69 30.49
CA LYS A 424 10.75 -23.11 31.26
C LYS A 424 10.49 -23.28 32.77
N LYS A 425 9.29 -23.02 33.27
CA LYS A 425 8.89 -23.33 34.66
C LYS A 425 7.74 -24.34 34.61
N LYS A 426 8.04 -25.62 34.90
CA LYS A 426 7.02 -26.66 35.11
C LYS A 426 6.18 -26.34 36.33
#